data_AF-A0A151WSC0-F1
#
_entry.id   AF-A0A151WSC0-F1
#
_cell.length_a   1.000
_cell.length_b   1.000
_cell.length_c   1.000
_cell.angle_alpha   90.00
_cell.angle_beta   90.00
_cell.angle_gamma   90.00
#
_symmetry.space_group_name_H-M   'P 1'
#
loop_
_entity.id
_entity.type
_entity.pdbx_description
1 polymer ?
#
loop_
_entity_poly.entity_id
_entity_poly.type
_entity_poly.pdbx_seq_one_letter_code
_entity_poly.pdbx_strand_id
1 'polypeptide(L)'
;MQEPTSSSAEENISSPESPPNENEAMKNNLTNALIYCKSLLEAENLLTNTPPTEISEASIAMGEEIFNEIIFMLQDRRIIIDDDLIFAEEIDIVNEEEYEECIPEEADEYQPELQVLRDYKTIPFAYKEKTVALAELHPKWSIKNLQRKGCHKLKDKRMLRAW
;
A
#
# COMPACT_ATOMS: atom_id res chain seq x y z
N MET A 1 66.41 -32.19 -5.90
CA MET A 1 65.91 -31.49 -7.09
C MET A 1 64.52 -32.00 -7.39
N GLN A 2 63.56 -31.06 -7.48
CA GLN A 2 62.27 -31.11 -8.19
C GLN A 2 61.17 -32.10 -7.76
N GLU A 3 60.12 -31.52 -7.13
CA GLU A 3 58.69 -31.73 -7.45
C GLU A 3 58.39 -31.40 -8.95
N PRO A 4 57.19 -31.58 -9.57
CA PRO A 4 55.85 -31.62 -8.93
C PRO A 4 54.69 -32.37 -9.64
N THR A 5 53.50 -32.25 -9.01
CA THR A 5 52.11 -32.28 -9.55
C THR A 5 51.58 -33.65 -10.01
N SER A 6 50.36 -34.08 -9.69
CA SER A 6 49.02 -33.50 -9.97
C SER A 6 48.02 -34.60 -9.55
N SER A 7 46.77 -34.45 -9.10
CA SER A 7 45.84 -33.35 -8.96
C SER A 7 44.74 -33.88 -8.03
N SER A 8 44.48 -33.18 -6.92
CA SER A 8 43.28 -33.42 -6.10
C SER A 8 42.07 -32.95 -6.90
N ALA A 9 41.11 -33.85 -7.12
CA ALA A 9 39.77 -33.47 -7.54
C ALA A 9 39.07 -32.82 -6.34
N GLU A 10 39.16 -31.51 -6.23
CA GLU A 10 38.27 -30.74 -5.36
C GLU A 10 36.89 -30.70 -6.03
N GLU A 11 36.00 -31.52 -5.51
CA GLU A 11 34.56 -31.37 -5.73
C GLU A 11 34.16 -29.97 -5.24
N ASN A 12 33.87 -29.11 -6.21
CA ASN A 12 33.29 -27.80 -6.01
C ASN A 12 31.87 -27.99 -5.47
N ILE A 13 31.74 -28.07 -4.15
CA ILE A 13 30.45 -28.05 -3.46
C ILE A 13 29.93 -26.62 -3.64
N SER A 14 29.15 -26.42 -4.69
CA SER A 14 28.27 -25.27 -4.86
C SER A 14 27.29 -25.28 -3.70
N SER A 15 27.64 -24.58 -2.63
CA SER A 15 26.71 -24.30 -1.53
C SER A 15 25.45 -23.66 -2.11
N PRO A 16 24.26 -24.20 -1.83
CA PRO A 16 23.03 -23.56 -2.23
C PRO A 16 22.96 -22.21 -1.52
N GLU A 17 22.90 -21.11 -2.28
CA GLU A 17 22.62 -19.79 -1.75
C GLU A 17 21.37 -19.91 -0.87
N SER A 18 21.57 -19.64 0.42
CA SER A 18 20.48 -19.60 1.37
C SER A 18 19.51 -18.51 0.91
N PRO A 19 18.19 -18.73 0.93
CA PRO A 19 17.23 -17.73 0.49
C PRO A 19 17.49 -16.42 1.25
N PRO A 20 17.43 -15.26 0.58
CA PRO A 20 17.71 -13.98 1.21
C PRO A 20 16.79 -13.83 2.42
N ASN A 21 17.39 -13.52 3.56
CA ASN A 21 16.65 -13.18 4.77
C ASN A 21 15.70 -12.02 4.41
N GLU A 22 14.39 -12.28 4.39
CA GLU A 22 13.36 -11.33 3.96
C GLU A 22 13.47 -9.99 4.69
N ASN A 23 13.94 -10.01 5.94
CA ASN A 23 14.21 -8.83 6.75
C ASN A 23 15.36 -7.99 6.17
N GLU A 24 16.44 -8.62 5.71
CA GLU A 24 17.56 -7.91 5.07
C GLU A 24 17.18 -7.35 3.69
N ALA A 25 16.37 -8.08 2.92
CA ALA A 25 15.84 -7.57 1.67
C ALA A 25 14.97 -6.31 1.88
N MET A 26 14.11 -6.31 2.91
CA MET A 26 13.28 -5.17 3.25
C MET A 26 14.10 -3.97 3.74
N LYS A 27 15.13 -4.19 4.56
CA LYS A 27 16.07 -3.13 4.99
C LYS A 27 16.83 -2.52 3.81
N ASN A 28 17.29 -3.35 2.87
CA ASN A 28 17.96 -2.88 1.66
C ASN A 28 17.03 -2.02 0.80
N ASN A 29 15.77 -2.45 0.62
CA ASN A 29 14.77 -1.68 -0.12
C ASN A 29 14.44 -0.35 0.54
N LEU A 30 14.24 -0.32 1.87
CA LEU A 30 14.01 0.91 2.62
C LEU A 30 15.21 1.86 2.47
N THR A 31 16.43 1.34 2.58
CA THR A 31 17.65 2.14 2.41
C THR A 31 17.72 2.79 1.03
N ASN A 32 17.48 2.01 -0.03
CA ASN A 32 17.45 2.54 -1.40
C ASN A 32 16.33 3.56 -1.61
N ALA A 33 15.16 3.34 -1.01
CA ALA A 33 14.03 4.27 -1.07
C ALA A 33 14.37 5.60 -0.40
N LEU A 34 15.04 5.59 0.76
CA LEU A 34 15.49 6.82 1.43
C LEU A 34 16.55 7.57 0.64
N ILE A 35 17.50 6.85 0.00
CA ILE A 35 18.49 7.46 -0.90
C ILE A 35 17.79 8.14 -2.09
N TYR A 36 16.80 7.50 -2.69
CA TYR A 36 16.04 8.08 -3.79
C TYR A 36 15.15 9.24 -3.34
N CYS A 37 14.49 9.14 -2.18
CA CYS A 37 13.72 10.25 -1.60
C CYS A 37 14.60 11.48 -1.38
N LYS A 38 15.82 11.28 -0.85
CA LYS A 38 16.79 12.36 -0.70
C LYS A 38 17.08 13.05 -2.04
N SER A 39 17.30 12.30 -3.13
CA SER A 39 17.59 12.91 -4.43
C SER A 39 16.40 13.71 -4.98
N LEU A 40 15.16 13.30 -4.70
CA LEU A 40 13.97 14.07 -5.04
C LEU A 40 13.91 15.39 -4.24
N LEU A 41 14.18 15.35 -2.93
CA LEU A 41 14.20 16.54 -2.10
C LEU A 41 15.32 17.53 -2.49
N GLU A 42 16.47 17.01 -2.91
CA GLU A 42 17.57 17.82 -3.47
C GLU A 42 17.16 18.47 -4.80
N ALA A 43 16.48 17.73 -5.69
CA ALA A 43 16.00 18.26 -6.97
C ALA A 43 15.02 19.42 -6.81
N GLU A 44 14.20 19.38 -5.76
CA GLU A 44 13.27 20.46 -5.37
C GLU A 44 13.93 21.56 -4.52
N ASN A 45 15.25 21.51 -4.31
CA ASN A 45 16.02 22.46 -3.52
C ASN A 45 15.49 22.64 -2.07
N LEU A 46 14.99 21.55 -1.48
CA LEU A 46 14.45 21.52 -0.11
C LEU A 46 15.50 21.15 0.94
N LEU A 47 16.65 20.63 0.53
CA LEU A 47 17.77 20.28 1.42
C LEU A 47 18.92 21.27 1.27
N THR A 48 19.61 21.52 2.39
CA THR A 48 20.82 22.35 2.43
C THR A 48 22.06 21.52 2.74
N ASN A 49 23.18 21.88 2.10
CA ASN A 49 24.49 21.31 2.41
C ASN A 49 25.14 21.95 3.65
N THR A 50 24.52 23.00 4.21
CA THR A 50 25.01 23.73 5.38
C THR A 50 23.91 23.82 6.44
N PRO A 51 23.45 22.70 7.02
CA PRO A 51 22.49 22.74 8.11
C PRO A 51 23.11 23.36 9.37
N PRO A 52 22.30 23.95 10.27
CA PRO A 52 22.77 24.35 11.59
C PRO A 52 23.40 23.19 12.37
N THR A 53 24.38 23.48 13.22
CA THR A 53 25.06 22.45 14.03
C THR A 53 24.16 21.83 15.09
N GLU A 54 23.22 22.61 15.62
CA GLU A 54 22.25 22.16 16.61
C GLU A 54 20.93 21.77 15.93
N ILE A 55 20.37 20.63 16.35
CA ILE A 55 19.05 20.18 15.91
C ILE A 55 18.01 20.96 16.71
N SER A 56 17.15 21.71 16.01
CA SER A 56 16.08 22.47 16.66
C SER A 56 14.93 21.57 17.13
N GLU A 57 14.13 22.02 18.09
CA GLU A 57 12.90 21.31 18.51
C GLU A 57 11.95 21.05 17.34
N ALA A 58 11.83 22.01 16.42
CA ALA A 58 11.05 21.83 15.20
C ALA A 58 11.63 20.73 14.30
N SER A 59 12.96 20.65 14.19
CA SER A 59 13.64 19.58 13.44
C SER A 59 13.43 18.20 14.08
N ILE A 60 13.39 18.13 15.41
CA ILE A 60 13.06 16.90 16.14
C ILE A 60 11.64 16.46 15.81
N ALA A 61 10.66 17.36 15.97
CA ALA A 61 9.26 17.06 15.70
C ALA A 61 9.02 16.62 14.24
N MET A 62 9.66 17.30 13.28
CA MET A 62 9.62 16.88 11.87
C MET A 62 10.24 15.50 11.65
N GLY A 63 11.37 15.22 12.28
CA GLY A 63 12.04 13.92 12.18
C GLY A 63 11.21 12.77 12.76
N GLU A 64 10.54 13.00 13.89
CA GLU A 64 9.65 12.01 14.51
C GLU A 64 8.43 11.71 13.63
N GLU A 65 7.82 12.72 13.03
CA GLU A 65 6.69 12.53 12.13
C GLU A 65 7.07 11.74 10.88
N ILE A 66 8.22 12.08 10.26
CA ILE A 66 8.77 11.32 9.12
C ILE A 66 9.01 9.86 9.50
N PHE A 67 9.56 9.61 10.69
CA PHE A 67 9.78 8.26 11.18
C PHE A 67 8.47 7.49 11.36
N ASN A 68 7.45 8.11 11.96
CA ASN A 68 6.14 7.48 12.17
C ASN A 68 5.48 7.10 10.84
N GLU A 69 5.52 7.98 9.84
CA GLU A 69 5.00 7.69 8.49
C GLU A 69 5.75 6.53 7.82
N ILE A 70 7.07 6.44 7.99
CA ILE A 70 7.85 5.30 7.50
C ILE A 70 7.42 4.01 8.19
N ILE A 71 7.28 4.01 9.52
CA ILE A 71 6.84 2.84 10.28
C ILE A 71 5.44 2.42 9.84
N PHE A 72 4.51 3.36 9.71
CA PHE A 72 3.16 3.11 9.23
C PHE A 72 3.16 2.47 7.84
N MET A 73 3.93 3.02 6.89
CA MET A 73 4.09 2.45 5.54
C MET A 73 4.60 1.00 5.57
N LEU A 74 5.55 0.69 6.47
CA LEU A 74 6.15 -0.65 6.57
C LEU A 74 5.25 -1.65 7.31
N GLN A 75 4.42 -1.19 8.24
CA GLN A 75 3.49 -2.03 9.00
C GLN A 75 2.21 -2.34 8.23
N ASP A 76 1.70 -1.37 7.45
CA ASP A 76 0.33 -1.41 6.92
C ASP A 76 0.24 -1.78 5.43
N ARG A 77 1.38 -1.93 4.70
CA ARG A 77 1.35 -2.16 3.25
C ARG A 77 2.33 -3.22 2.78
N ARG A 78 1.79 -4.32 2.23
CA ARG A 78 2.48 -5.03 1.14
C ARG A 78 2.72 -3.99 0.05
N ILE A 79 3.97 -3.63 -0.21
CA ILE A 79 4.33 -2.79 -1.35
C ILE A 79 4.03 -3.62 -2.60
N ILE A 80 2.83 -3.45 -3.17
CA ILE A 80 2.42 -4.14 -4.39
C ILE A 80 3.12 -3.43 -5.55
N ILE A 81 4.17 -4.05 -6.06
CA ILE A 81 4.95 -3.51 -7.19
C ILE A 81 4.30 -3.91 -8.52
N ASP A 82 3.65 -5.07 -8.59
CA ASP A 82 2.75 -5.51 -9.68
C ASP A 82 2.02 -6.77 -9.20
N ASP A 83 0.71 -6.71 -8.93
CA ASP A 83 -0.09 -7.94 -8.74
C ASP A 83 -0.92 -8.17 -10.01
N ASP A 84 -0.53 -9.17 -10.80
CA ASP A 84 -1.45 -9.84 -11.71
C ASP A 84 -2.61 -10.40 -10.89
N LEU A 85 -3.82 -9.88 -11.12
CA LEU A 85 -5.05 -10.25 -10.41
C LEU A 85 -5.40 -11.73 -10.66
N ILE A 86 -4.98 -12.62 -9.77
CA ILE A 86 -5.55 -13.97 -9.65
C ILE A 86 -6.80 -13.86 -8.78
N PHE A 87 -7.98 -13.79 -9.41
CA PHE A 87 -9.25 -13.86 -8.70
C PHE A 87 -9.45 -15.29 -8.21
N ALA A 88 -9.40 -15.51 -6.89
CA ALA A 88 -10.05 -16.67 -6.29
C ALA A 88 -11.56 -16.45 -6.37
N GLU A 89 -12.30 -17.42 -6.92
CA GLU A 89 -13.76 -17.40 -6.95
C GLU A 89 -14.29 -17.35 -5.50
N GLU A 90 -14.80 -16.18 -5.09
CA GLU A 90 -15.47 -16.00 -3.81
C GLU A 90 -16.81 -16.75 -3.83
N ILE A 91 -16.95 -17.70 -2.91
CA ILE A 91 -18.20 -18.38 -2.56
C ILE A 91 -19.14 -17.34 -1.93
N ASP A 92 -20.31 -17.14 -2.54
CA ASP A 92 -21.40 -16.31 -2.02
C ASP A 92 -21.87 -16.82 -0.65
N ILE A 93 -21.59 -16.07 0.42
CA ILE A 93 -22.35 -16.17 1.67
C ILE A 93 -23.12 -14.87 1.84
N VAL A 94 -24.36 -14.90 1.35
CA VAL A 94 -25.37 -13.87 1.62
C VAL A 94 -25.85 -14.06 3.06
N ASN A 95 -25.48 -13.17 3.97
CA ASN A 95 -26.22 -12.97 5.21
C ASN A 95 -26.96 -11.63 5.12
N GLU A 96 -28.27 -11.74 4.99
CA GLU A 96 -29.24 -10.66 4.97
C GLU A 96 -29.61 -10.36 6.43
N GLU A 97 -28.99 -9.35 7.04
CA GLU A 97 -29.39 -8.88 8.37
C GLU A 97 -30.34 -7.67 8.24
N GLU A 98 -31.51 -7.85 8.82
CA GLU A 98 -32.68 -6.99 8.88
C GLU A 98 -32.38 -5.75 9.74
N TYR A 99 -32.64 -4.55 9.23
CA TYR A 99 -32.33 -3.29 9.93
C TYR A 99 -33.28 -3.05 11.10
N GLU A 100 -32.74 -2.90 12.31
CA GLU A 100 -33.48 -2.49 13.51
C GLU A 100 -33.55 -0.95 13.60
N GLU A 101 -34.74 -0.42 13.87
CA GLU A 101 -35.07 1.01 13.83
C GLU A 101 -34.55 1.74 15.09
N CYS A 102 -33.65 2.73 14.92
CA CYS A 102 -33.07 3.47 16.04
C CYS A 102 -34.08 4.48 16.63
N ILE A 103 -34.47 4.27 17.89
CA ILE A 103 -35.19 5.26 18.70
C ILE A 103 -34.16 6.23 19.30
N PRO A 104 -34.36 7.56 19.23
CA PRO A 104 -33.43 8.52 19.81
C PRO A 104 -33.67 8.66 21.32
N GLU A 105 -32.84 8.00 22.13
CA GLU A 105 -32.68 8.34 23.54
C GLU A 105 -31.42 9.19 23.76
N GLU A 106 -31.43 9.91 24.88
CA GLU A 106 -30.77 11.19 25.15
C GLU A 106 -29.24 11.21 24.99
N ALA A 107 -28.71 12.43 24.77
CA ALA A 107 -27.31 12.70 24.44
C ALA A 107 -26.35 12.25 25.55
N ASP A 108 -25.81 11.05 25.41
CA ASP A 108 -24.68 10.56 26.20
C ASP A 108 -23.38 11.29 25.81
N GLU A 109 -22.63 11.61 26.86
CA GLU A 109 -21.38 12.34 26.91
C GLU A 109 -20.33 11.74 25.95
N TYR A 110 -19.71 12.59 25.12
CA TYR A 110 -18.77 12.21 24.08
C TYR A 110 -17.57 11.40 24.64
N GLN A 111 -17.56 10.08 24.39
CA GLN A 111 -16.39 9.22 24.62
C GLN A 111 -15.58 9.10 23.31
N PRO A 112 -14.32 9.58 23.26
CA PRO A 112 -13.53 9.61 22.02
C PRO A 112 -12.98 8.24 21.57
N GLU A 113 -13.16 7.19 22.37
CA GLU A 113 -12.44 5.91 22.22
C GLU A 113 -13.19 4.85 21.39
N LEU A 114 -14.32 5.19 20.80
CA LEU A 114 -15.08 4.30 19.90
C LEU A 114 -15.25 4.91 18.50
N GLN A 115 -14.17 5.42 17.92
CA GLN A 115 -14.12 5.48 16.46
C GLN A 115 -14.03 4.06 15.93
N VAL A 116 -15.20 3.44 15.77
CA VAL A 116 -15.42 2.29 14.90
C VAL A 116 -14.68 2.63 13.60
N LEU A 117 -13.56 1.95 13.37
CA LEU A 117 -12.92 1.86 12.07
C LEU A 117 -14.02 1.40 11.11
N ARG A 118 -14.72 2.35 10.49
CA ARG A 118 -15.49 2.05 9.30
C ARG A 118 -14.42 1.60 8.33
N ASP A 119 -14.40 0.30 8.06
CA ASP A 119 -13.64 -0.29 6.97
C ASP A 119 -14.08 0.39 5.67
N TYR A 120 -13.52 1.57 5.39
CA TYR A 120 -13.65 2.22 4.12
C TYR A 120 -12.84 1.37 3.16
N LYS A 121 -13.48 0.34 2.60
CA LYS A 121 -12.91 -0.52 1.57
C LYS A 121 -12.45 0.37 0.42
N THR A 122 -11.16 0.73 0.43
CA THR A 122 -10.56 1.63 -0.54
C THR A 122 -10.82 1.12 -1.95
N ILE A 123 -11.39 1.97 -2.81
CA ILE A 123 -11.64 1.64 -4.21
C ILE A 123 -10.38 2.02 -5.00
N PRO A 124 -9.66 1.06 -5.60
CA PRO A 124 -8.43 1.35 -6.33
C PRO A 124 -8.68 2.29 -7.51
N PHE A 125 -7.70 3.13 -7.85
CA PHE A 125 -7.81 4.08 -8.95
C PHE A 125 -8.07 3.39 -10.30
N ALA A 126 -7.33 2.32 -10.61
CA ALA A 126 -7.53 1.54 -11.83
C ALA A 126 -8.96 0.97 -11.98
N TYR A 127 -9.64 0.71 -10.87
CA TYR A 127 -11.04 0.29 -10.89
C TYR A 127 -11.97 1.43 -11.34
N LYS A 128 -11.69 2.65 -10.85
CA LYS A 128 -12.43 3.86 -11.22
C LYS A 128 -12.26 4.16 -12.71
N GLU A 129 -11.04 4.13 -13.21
CA GLU A 129 -10.74 4.35 -14.64
C GLU A 129 -11.50 3.36 -15.53
N LYS A 130 -11.43 2.05 -15.24
CA LYS A 130 -12.17 1.02 -15.98
C LYS A 130 -13.69 1.25 -15.94
N THR A 131 -14.20 1.68 -14.80
CA THR A 131 -15.63 1.94 -14.61
C THR A 131 -16.10 3.17 -15.38
N VAL A 132 -15.31 4.25 -15.38
CA VAL A 132 -15.58 5.47 -16.15
C VAL A 132 -15.54 5.15 -17.65
N ALA A 133 -14.47 4.51 -18.14
CA ALA A 133 -14.33 4.14 -19.55
C ALA A 133 -15.49 3.27 -20.04
N LEU A 134 -15.93 2.28 -19.24
CA LEU A 134 -17.07 1.43 -19.60
C LEU A 134 -18.39 2.21 -19.62
N ALA A 135 -18.59 3.15 -18.71
CA ALA A 135 -19.78 4.00 -18.67
C ALA A 135 -19.81 4.99 -19.84
N GLU A 136 -18.67 5.51 -20.28
CA GLU A 136 -18.52 6.38 -21.45
C GLU A 136 -18.82 5.64 -22.76
N LEU A 137 -18.35 4.40 -22.89
CA LEU A 137 -18.67 3.54 -24.04
C LEU A 137 -20.16 3.18 -24.11
N HIS A 138 -20.85 3.17 -22.97
CA HIS A 138 -22.27 2.80 -22.88
C HIS A 138 -23.11 3.80 -22.06
N PRO A 139 -23.32 5.05 -22.53
CA PRO A 139 -23.97 6.11 -21.74
C PRO A 139 -25.40 5.78 -21.29
N LYS A 140 -26.09 4.94 -22.08
CA LYS A 140 -27.48 4.51 -21.85
C LYS A 140 -27.60 3.38 -20.81
N TRP A 141 -26.50 2.74 -20.40
CA TRP A 141 -26.59 1.65 -19.43
C TRP A 141 -27.01 2.17 -18.06
N SER A 142 -27.91 1.42 -17.41
CA SER A 142 -28.27 1.67 -16.02
C SER A 142 -27.14 1.27 -15.07
N ILE A 143 -27.17 1.75 -13.83
CA ILE A 143 -26.17 1.35 -12.83
C ILE A 143 -26.13 -0.17 -12.65
N LYS A 144 -27.31 -0.80 -12.67
CA LYS A 144 -27.46 -2.25 -12.55
C LYS A 144 -26.74 -3.01 -13.67
N ASN A 145 -26.76 -2.48 -14.90
CA ASN A 145 -26.04 -3.08 -16.01
C ASN A 145 -24.53 -2.90 -15.89
N LEU A 146 -24.06 -1.72 -15.46
CA LEU A 146 -22.65 -1.48 -15.19
C LEU A 146 -22.13 -2.40 -14.07
N GLN A 147 -22.88 -2.53 -12.98
CA GLN A 147 -22.55 -3.40 -11.85
C GLN A 147 -22.42 -4.87 -12.26
N ARG A 148 -23.37 -5.37 -13.07
CA ARG A 148 -23.30 -6.72 -13.66
C ARG A 148 -22.10 -6.95 -14.57
N LYS A 149 -21.48 -5.88 -15.07
CA LYS A 149 -20.29 -5.92 -15.95
C LYS A 149 -18.99 -5.65 -15.20
N GLY A 150 -19.00 -5.73 -13.88
CA GLY A 150 -17.80 -5.63 -13.04
C GLY A 150 -17.72 -4.33 -12.22
N CYS A 151 -18.58 -3.35 -12.49
CA CYS A 151 -18.62 -2.08 -11.76
C CYS A 151 -19.43 -2.16 -10.44
N HIS A 152 -19.41 -3.29 -9.72
CA HIS A 152 -20.19 -3.54 -8.50
C HIS A 152 -19.97 -2.51 -7.37
N LYS A 153 -18.79 -1.87 -7.29
CA LYS A 153 -18.48 -0.82 -6.30
C LYS A 153 -19.05 0.55 -6.67
N LEU A 154 -19.55 0.73 -7.90
CA LEU A 154 -20.23 1.96 -8.33
C LEU A 154 -21.67 1.95 -7.80
N LYS A 155 -21.90 2.64 -6.69
CA LYS A 155 -23.23 2.71 -6.04
C LYS A 155 -24.19 3.67 -6.76
N ASP A 156 -23.67 4.77 -7.31
CA ASP A 156 -24.46 5.82 -7.97
C ASP A 156 -23.76 6.33 -9.24
N LYS A 157 -24.52 6.66 -10.29
CA LYS A 157 -24.02 7.25 -11.54
C LYS A 157 -23.34 8.59 -11.28
N ARG A 158 -23.76 9.32 -10.25
CA ARG A 158 -23.14 10.61 -9.88
C ARG A 158 -21.66 10.43 -9.48
N MET A 159 -21.28 9.25 -8.97
CA MET A 159 -19.89 8.97 -8.61
C MET A 159 -18.97 8.94 -9.83
N LEU A 160 -19.48 8.62 -11.03
CA LEU A 160 -18.71 8.66 -12.28
C LEU A 160 -18.17 10.05 -12.62
N ARG A 161 -18.73 11.13 -12.04
CA ARG A 161 -18.20 12.49 -12.23
C ARG A 161 -17.09 12.84 -11.24
N ALA A 162 -17.07 12.14 -10.10
CA ALA A 162 -16.08 12.32 -9.05
C ALA A 162 -14.93 11.29 -9.15
N TRP A 163 -15.08 10.32 -10.05
CA TRP A 163 -14.11 9.29 -10.42
C TRP A 163 -13.52 9.64 -11.77
#